data_AF-A0A921FBY3-F1
#
_entry.id   AF-A0A921FBY3-F1
#
_cell.length_a   1.000
_cell.length_b   1.000
_cell.length_c   1.000
_cell.angle_alpha   90.00
_cell.angle_beta   90.00
_cell.angle_gamma   90.00
#
_symmetry.space_group_name_H-M   'P 1'
#
loop_
_entity.id
_entity.type
_entity.pdbx_description
1 polymer ?
#
loop_
_entity_poly.entity_id
_entity_poly.type
_entity_poly.pdbx_seq_one_letter_code
_entity_poly.pdbx_strand_id
1 'polypeptide(L)' 'METLIIIALILAGLLLFAVEVFLVPGITLAGIASGISLLYAIYYAFHSVGTQAGFITLAIEAA' A
#
# COMPACT_ATOMS: atom_id res chain seq x y z
N MET A 1 5.55 -14.84 7.39
CA MET A 1 4.49 -14.74 6.35
C MET A 1 3.94 -13.32 6.24
N GLU A 2 4.01 -12.56 7.34
CA GLU A 2 3.56 -11.17 7.49
C GLU A 2 4.22 -10.22 6.48
N THR A 3 5.53 -10.33 6.25
CA THR A 3 6.24 -9.52 5.26
C THR A 3 5.73 -9.72 3.83
N LEU A 4 5.29 -10.93 3.47
CA LEU A 4 4.71 -11.19 2.15
C LEU A 4 3.36 -10.48 1.97
N ILE A 5 2.57 -10.37 3.05
CA ILE A 5 1.30 -9.63 3.04
C ILE A 5 1.57 -8.13 2.81
N ILE A 6 2.57 -7.57 3.50
CA ILE A 6 2.99 -6.17 3.31
C ILE A 6 3.38 -5.94 1.84
N ILE A 7 4.25 -6.80 1.29
CA ILE A 7 4.69 -6.68 -0.11
C ILE A 7 3.50 -6.80 -1.07
N ALA A 8 2.58 -7.74 -0.84
CA ALA A 8 1.40 -7.91 -1.68
C ALA A 8 0.48 -6.67 -1.63
N LEU A 9 0.27 -6.07 -0.46
CA LEU A 9 -0.54 -4.86 -0.30
C LEU A 9 0.10 -3.64 -0.98
N ILE A 10 1.41 -3.49 -0.90
CA ILE A 10 2.14 -2.42 -1.61
C ILE A 10 2.00 -2.60 -3.12
N LEU A 11 2.26 -3.80 -3.63
CA LEU A 11 2.17 -4.09 -5.07
C LEU A 11 0.73 -3.93 -5.59
N ALA A 12 -0.27 -4.39 -4.82
CA ALA A 12 -1.67 -4.22 -5.18
C ALA A 12 -2.08 -2.74 -5.18
N GLY A 13 -1.65 -1.97 -4.18
CA GLY A 13 -1.89 -0.53 -4.10
C GLY A 13 -1.28 0.19 -5.30
N LEU A 14 0.00 -0.04 -5.59
CA LEU A 14 0.69 0.57 -6.72
C LEU A 14 0.06 0.19 -8.08
N LEU A 15 -0.37 -1.06 -8.24
CA LEU A 15 -1.05 -1.50 -9.46
C LEU A 15 -2.40 -0.81 -9.62
N LEU A 16 -3.20 -0.73 -8.56
CA LEU A 16 -4.49 -0.03 -8.57
C LEU A 16 -4.33 1.46 -8.85
N PHE A 17 -3.27 2.07 -8.30
CA PHE A 17 -2.91 3.45 -8.61
C PHE A 17 -2.54 3.63 -10.09
N ALA A 18 -1.73 2.72 -10.64
CA ALA A 18 -1.41 2.74 -12.06
C ALA A 18 -2.67 2.60 -12.93
N VAL A 19 -3.58 1.70 -12.56
CA VAL A 19 -4.88 1.55 -13.24
C VAL A 19 -5.68 2.85 -13.19
N GLU A 20 -5.74 3.52 -12.05
CA GLU A 20 -6.42 4.82 -11.91
C GLU A 20 -5.81 5.88 -12.84
N VAL A 21 -4.49 6.01 -12.83
CA VAL A 21 -3.78 7.03 -13.60
C VAL A 21 -3.87 6.77 -15.10
N PHE A 22 -3.81 5.52 -15.55
CA PHE A 22 -3.72 5.17 -16.97
C PHE A 22 -5.04 4.76 -17.63
N LEU A 23 -5.97 4.11 -16.93
CA LEU A 23 -7.22 3.60 -17.52
C LEU A 23 -8.43 4.49 -17.23
N VAL A 24 -8.60 4.98 -16.00
CA VAL A 24 -9.82 5.69 -15.58
C VAL A 24 -9.46 6.94 -14.77
N PRO A 25 -8.94 8.01 -15.40
CA PRO A 25 -8.51 9.19 -14.67
C PRO A 25 -9.67 9.85 -13.89
N GLY A 26 -9.51 9.97 -12.57
CA GLY A 26 -10.50 10.55 -11.65
C GLY A 26 -10.23 10.13 -10.19
N ILE A 27 -11.10 10.50 -9.24
CA ILE A 27 -11.18 9.84 -7.92
C ILE A 27 -12.18 8.70 -8.08
N THR A 28 -11.68 7.52 -8.39
CA THR A 28 -12.50 6.32 -8.63
C THR A 28 -12.30 5.30 -7.53
N LEU A 29 -13.02 4.18 -7.66
CA LEU A 29 -12.86 3.02 -6.77
C LEU A 29 -11.41 2.51 -6.75
N ALA A 30 -10.69 2.58 -7.87
CA ALA A 30 -9.31 2.13 -7.96
C ALA A 30 -8.36 3.02 -7.14
N GLY A 31 -8.50 4.35 -7.26
CA GLY A 31 -7.71 5.29 -6.46
C GLY A 31 -7.97 5.15 -4.95
N ILE A 32 -9.23 5.00 -4.54
CA ILE A 32 -9.58 4.80 -3.13
C ILE A 32 -9.04 3.46 -2.62
N ALA A 33 -9.22 2.37 -3.37
CA ALA A 33 -8.73 1.05 -3.01
C ALA A 33 -7.19 1.01 -2.93
N SER A 34 -6.51 1.73 -3.81
CA SER A 34 -5.06 1.93 -3.73
C SER A 34 -4.66 2.57 -2.40
N GLY A 35 -5.26 3.71 -2.05
CA GLY A 35 -4.95 4.39 -0.79
C GLY A 35 -5.20 3.51 0.45
N ILE A 36 -6.30 2.76 0.47
CA ILE A 36 -6.60 1.82 1.55
C ILE A 36 -5.55 0.70 1.63
N SER A 37 -5.14 0.15 0.48
CA SER A 37 -4.14 -0.94 0.43
C SER A 37 -2.79 -0.51 1.02
N LEU A 38 -2.31 0.66 0.62
CA LEU A 38 -1.05 1.23 1.10
C LEU A 38 -1.10 1.55 2.60
N LEU A 39 -2.14 2.28 3.04
CA LEU A 39 -2.33 2.58 4.46
C LEU A 39 -2.45 1.31 5.31
N TYR A 40 -3.11 0.27 4.80
CA TYR A 40 -3.22 -1.00 5.50
C TYR A 40 -1.89 -1.75 5.56
N ALA A 41 -1.03 -1.65 4.54
CA ALA A 41 0.32 -2.21 4.58
C ALA A 41 1.17 -1.59 5.69
N ILE A 42 1.13 -0.25 5.83
CA ILE A 42 1.79 0.47 6.93
C ILE A 42 1.25 0.00 8.28
N TYR A 43 -0.07 0.01 8.45
CA TYR A 43 -0.72 -0.44 9.69
C TYR A 43 -0.31 -1.87 10.05
N TYR A 44 -0.38 -2.79 9.09
CA TYR A 44 -0.05 -4.19 9.27
C TYR A 44 1.43 -4.39 9.62
N ALA A 45 2.33 -3.60 9.05
CA ALA A 45 3.75 -3.61 9.39
C ALA A 45 4.00 -3.21 10.85
N PHE A 46 3.36 -2.13 11.33
CA PHE A 46 3.46 -1.70 12.71
C PHE A 46 2.85 -2.71 13.70
N HIS A 47 1.71 -3.31 13.34
CA HIS A 47 0.97 -4.19 14.24
C HIS A 47 1.55 -5.61 14.31
N SER A 48 1.93 -6.18 13.17
CA SER A 48 2.25 -7.61 13.07
C SER A 48 3.75 -7.92 12.97
N VAL A 49 4.59 -6.98 12.56
CA VAL A 49 6.05 -7.20 12.41
C VAL A 49 6.86 -6.39 13.42
N GLY A 50 6.47 -5.13 13.65
CA GLY A 50 7.06 -4.27 14.67
C GLY A 50 7.43 -2.89 14.16
N THR A 51 7.91 -2.03 15.07
CA THR A 51 8.13 -0.60 14.80
C THR A 51 9.17 -0.34 13.72
N GLN A 52 10.28 -1.10 13.70
CA GLN A 52 11.30 -0.96 12.66
C GLN A 52 10.72 -1.24 11.26
N ALA A 53 9.98 -2.34 11.11
CA ALA A 53 9.33 -2.69 9.85
C ALA A 53 8.28 -1.64 9.44
N GLY A 54 7.48 -1.14 10.39
CA GLY A 54 6.51 -0.07 10.14
C GLY A 54 7.15 1.20 9.58
N PHE A 55 8.27 1.65 10.16
CA PHE A 55 8.98 2.82 9.63
C PHE A 55 9.63 2.58 8.27
N ILE A 56 10.14 1.37 8.01
CA ILE A 56 10.66 1.01 6.68
C ILE A 56 9.53 1.05 5.64
N THR A 57 8.39 0.42 5.93
CA THR A 57 7.23 0.44 5.03
C THR A 57 6.76 1.86 4.75
N LEU A 58 6.64 2.69 5.78
CA LEU A 58 6.27 4.10 5.62
C LEU A 58 7.27 4.89 4.76
N ALA A 59 8.57 4.67 4.96
CA ALA A 59 9.60 5.34 4.18
C ALA A 59 9.58 4.92 2.70
N ILE A 60 9.27 3.65 2.41
CA ILE A 60 9.14 3.14 1.03
C ILE A 60 7.92 3.74 0.34
N GLU A 61 6.77 3.82 1.01
CA GLU A 61 5.54 4.37 0.42
C GLU A 61 5.57 5.90 0.24
N ALA A 62 6.39 6.60 1.03
CA ALA A 62 6.56 8.05 0.93
C ALA A 62 7.63 8.51 -0.08
N ALA A 63 8.43 7.57 -0.61
CA ALA A 63 9.51 7.84 -1.57
C ALA A 63 9.02 7.83 -3.03
#